data_AF-A0A4S2L185-F1
#
_entry.id   AF-A0A4S2L185-F1
#
_cell.length_a   1.000
_cell.length_b   1.000
_cell.length_c   1.000
_cell.angle_alpha   90.00
_cell.angle_beta   90.00
_cell.angle_gamma   90.00
#
_symmetry.space_group_name_H-M   'P 1'
#
loop_
_entity.id
_entity.type
_entity.pdbx_description
1 polymer ?
#
loop_
_entity_poly.entity_id
_entity_poly.type
_entity_poly.pdbx_seq_one_letter_code
_entity_poly.pdbx_strand_id
1 'polypeptide(L)'
;MCIRDSIDLLHTGALLKGSFSRYEYARESKSGQASIQSFDTVLPAAASDIYYRDEIGNISTSHTRVKKDSVELTLRPRFPLFGGWKTRYTIGYNVPSYEKREIPETRVIGEGLGIHRKKCFLSLITRDCPFARRSG
;
A
#
# COMPACT_ATOMS: atom_id res chain seq x y z
N MET A 1 -18.50 2.61 -7.30
CA MET A 1 -18.48 1.86 -6.03
C MET A 1 -17.16 2.13 -5.35
N CYS A 2 -17.14 2.23 -4.02
CA CYS A 2 -15.92 2.52 -3.26
C CYS A 2 -15.41 1.22 -2.63
N ILE A 3 -14.15 0.90 -2.88
CA ILE A 3 -13.47 -0.25 -2.30
C ILE A 3 -12.49 0.26 -1.27
N ARG A 4 -12.45 -0.41 -0.11
CA ARG A 4 -11.47 -0.13 0.93
C ARG A 4 -10.88 -1.43 1.46
N ASP A 5 -9.57 -1.54 1.36
CA ASP A 5 -8.77 -2.66 1.82
C ASP A 5 -7.91 -2.23 3.00
N SER A 6 -8.10 -2.86 4.16
CA SER A 6 -7.18 -2.74 5.30
C SER A 6 -6.19 -3.90 5.27
N ILE A 7 -4.90 -3.58 5.22
CA ILE A 7 -3.80 -4.53 5.02
C ILE A 7 -2.84 -4.45 6.21
N ASP A 8 -2.59 -5.60 6.81
CA ASP A 8 -1.55 -5.80 7.81
C ASP A 8 -0.29 -6.38 7.16
N LEU A 9 0.79 -5.60 7.15
CA LEU A 9 2.11 -6.05 6.71
C LEU A 9 2.99 -6.35 7.91
N LEU A 10 3.60 -7.54 7.85
CA LEU A 10 4.71 -7.90 8.72
C LEU A 10 5.91 -8.16 7.82
N HIS A 11 7.03 -7.49 8.15
CA HIS A 11 8.28 -7.84 7.53
C HIS A 11 8.89 -9.05 8.25
N THR A 12 8.91 -10.22 7.59
CA THR A 12 9.42 -11.49 8.15
C THR A 12 10.89 -11.74 7.82
N GLY A 13 11.60 -10.73 7.31
CA GLY A 13 13.03 -10.84 6.99
C GLY A 13 13.93 -10.84 8.23
N ALA A 14 15.23 -10.63 7.99
CA ALA A 14 16.23 -10.60 9.05
C ALA A 14 15.92 -9.50 10.08
N LEU A 15 15.80 -9.91 11.35
CA LEU A 15 15.55 -8.99 12.45
C LEU A 15 16.68 -7.97 12.57
N LEU A 16 16.33 -6.71 12.82
CA LEU A 16 17.32 -5.68 13.11
C LEU A 16 18.02 -6.02 14.44
N LYS A 17 19.32 -6.31 14.37
CA LYS A 17 20.18 -6.44 15.55
C LYS A 17 20.80 -5.07 15.85
N GLY A 18 20.46 -4.48 16.99
CA GLY A 18 20.98 -3.18 17.43
C GLY A 18 19.94 -2.06 17.43
N SER A 19 20.39 -0.83 17.67
CA SER A 19 19.55 0.36 17.65
C SER A 19 19.39 0.90 16.22
N PHE A 20 18.18 1.38 15.91
CA PHE A 20 17.92 2.07 14.65
C PHE A 20 18.30 3.55 14.77
N SER A 21 19.25 4.01 13.95
CA SER A 21 19.57 5.43 13.79
C SER A 21 19.24 5.91 12.37
N ARG A 22 18.41 6.94 12.27
CA ARG A 22 18.05 7.56 10.98
C ARG A 22 19.26 8.18 10.28
N TYR A 23 20.23 8.71 11.03
CA TYR A 23 21.43 9.33 10.47
C TYR A 23 22.30 8.29 9.75
N GLU A 24 22.59 7.19 10.44
CA GLU A 24 23.33 6.06 9.84
C GLU A 24 22.59 5.48 8.64
N TYR A 25 21.26 5.34 8.76
CA TYR A 25 20.41 4.86 7.68
C TYR A 25 20.48 5.73 6.41
N ALA A 26 20.57 7.05 6.56
CA ALA A 26 20.66 7.99 5.44
C ALA A 26 22.07 8.03 4.82
N ARG A 27 23.10 7.70 5.60
CA ARG A 27 24.49 7.66 5.17
C ARG A 27 24.83 6.38 4.41
N GLU A 28 24.23 5.27 4.82
CA GLU A 28 24.38 3.98 4.18
C GLU A 28 23.71 3.96 2.80
N SER A 29 24.39 3.38 1.81
CA SER A 29 23.87 3.29 0.46
C SER A 29 22.68 2.33 0.38
N LYS A 30 21.63 2.69 -0.37
CA LYS A 30 20.35 1.96 -0.46
C LYS A 30 20.48 0.48 -0.86
N SER A 31 21.63 0.06 -1.40
CA SER A 31 21.89 -1.27 -1.94
C SER A 31 22.15 -2.34 -0.85
N GLY A 32 22.51 -1.95 0.37
CA GLY A 32 22.93 -2.90 1.43
C GLY A 32 21.91 -3.12 2.55
N GLN A 33 20.77 -2.43 2.53
CA GLN A 33 19.84 -2.41 3.66
C GLN A 33 18.76 -3.48 3.51
N ALA A 34 18.69 -4.41 4.47
CA ALA A 34 17.59 -5.37 4.59
C ALA A 34 16.33 -4.71 5.16
N SER A 35 15.85 -3.66 4.50
CA SER A 35 14.67 -2.90 4.89
C SER A 35 13.77 -2.61 3.69
N ILE A 36 12.47 -2.50 3.95
CA ILE A 36 11.49 -2.17 2.92
C ILE A 36 11.28 -0.65 2.93
N GLN A 37 11.68 0.00 1.84
CA GLN A 37 11.51 1.44 1.63
C GLN A 37 10.23 1.79 0.86
N SER A 38 9.80 0.88 0.00
CA SER A 38 8.59 0.99 -0.81
C SER A 38 8.08 -0.38 -1.18
N PHE A 39 6.79 -0.46 -1.43
CA PHE A 39 6.16 -1.63 -2.00
C PHE A 39 5.17 -1.17 -3.06
N ASP A 40 5.06 -1.94 -4.13
CA ASP A 40 4.14 -1.67 -5.22
C ASP A 40 2.86 -2.46 -5.01
N THR A 41 1.74 -1.84 -5.34
CA THR A 41 0.43 -2.46 -5.29
C THR A 41 -0.21 -2.37 -6.67
N VAL A 42 -0.69 -3.51 -7.17
CA VAL A 42 -1.35 -3.56 -8.47
C VAL A 42 -2.86 -3.48 -8.24
N LEU A 43 -3.47 -2.46 -8.83
CA LEU A 43 -4.88 -2.18 -8.84
C LEU A 43 -5.45 -2.44 -10.24
N PRO A 44 -6.76 -2.71 -10.37
CA PRO A 44 -7.41 -2.84 -11.67
C PRO A 44 -7.33 -1.54 -12.48
N ALA A 45 -7.35 -1.64 -13.81
CA ALA A 45 -7.28 -0.49 -14.73
C ALA A 45 -8.37 0.56 -14.48
N ALA A 46 -9.55 0.13 -14.04
CA ALA A 46 -10.69 1.00 -13.76
C ALA A 46 -10.64 1.71 -12.39
N ALA A 47 -9.54 1.54 -11.63
CA ALA A 47 -9.38 2.19 -10.34
C ALA A 47 -9.18 3.71 -10.49
N SER A 48 -10.06 4.49 -9.87
CA SER A 48 -9.97 5.96 -9.80
C SER A 48 -9.99 6.44 -8.35
N ASP A 49 -9.65 7.72 -8.11
CA ASP A 49 -9.68 8.37 -6.80
C ASP A 49 -8.99 7.57 -5.69
N ILE A 50 -7.79 7.08 -6.00
CA ILE A 50 -7.01 6.23 -5.09
C ILE A 50 -6.52 7.07 -3.91
N TYR A 51 -6.77 6.60 -2.70
CA TYR A 51 -6.26 7.19 -1.48
C TYR A 51 -5.60 6.13 -0.59
N TYR A 52 -4.62 6.58 0.17
CA TYR A 52 -3.83 5.73 1.04
C TYR A 52 -3.70 6.38 2.42
N ARG A 53 -4.07 5.66 3.47
CA ARG A 53 -4.09 6.15 4.86
C ARG A 53 -3.52 5.12 5.82
N ASP A 54 -2.73 5.58 6.77
CA ASP A 54 -2.23 4.81 7.90
C ASP A 54 -3.16 5.00 9.12
N GLU A 55 -2.96 4.24 10.19
CA GLU A 55 -3.63 4.43 11.48
C GLU A 55 -3.40 5.84 12.06
N ILE A 56 -2.22 6.42 11.79
CA ILE A 56 -1.77 7.71 12.33
C ILE A 56 -2.09 8.88 11.37
N GLY A 57 -2.68 8.62 10.20
CA GLY A 57 -3.18 9.67 9.29
C GLY A 57 -2.78 9.51 7.82
N ASN A 58 -3.00 10.57 7.04
CA ASN A 58 -2.77 10.54 5.60
C ASN A 58 -1.29 10.33 5.28
N ILE A 59 -1.00 9.53 4.26
CA ILE A 59 0.35 9.40 3.72
C ILE A 59 0.30 9.90 2.28
N SER A 60 0.89 11.07 2.03
CA SER A 60 0.95 11.71 0.73
C SER A 60 2.06 11.16 -0.17
N THR A 61 2.96 10.31 0.34
CA THR A 61 4.09 9.74 -0.40
C THR A 61 3.68 8.50 -1.19
N SER A 62 2.73 8.65 -2.10
CA SER A 62 2.34 7.62 -3.07
C SER A 62 2.68 8.07 -4.49
N HIS A 63 3.05 7.11 -5.33
CA HIS A 63 3.30 7.37 -6.75
C HIS A 63 2.46 6.40 -7.58
N THR A 64 1.53 6.95 -8.36
CA THR A 64 0.62 6.18 -9.19
C THR A 64 1.11 6.17 -10.63
N ARG A 65 1.17 4.99 -11.22
CA ARG A 65 1.50 4.73 -12.63
C ARG A 65 0.34 4.02 -13.29
N VAL A 66 -0.37 4.74 -14.14
CA VAL A 66 -1.49 4.17 -14.90
C VAL A 66 -0.91 3.44 -16.11
N LYS A 67 -1.11 2.12 -16.19
CA LYS A 67 -0.84 1.30 -17.37
C LYS A 67 -2.16 1.04 -18.10
N LYS A 68 -2.05 0.43 -19.29
CA LYS A 68 -3.21 0.12 -20.13
C LYS A 68 -4.16 -0.90 -19.47
N ASP A 69 -3.58 -1.90 -18.80
CA ASP A 69 -4.31 -3.05 -18.26
C ASP A 69 -4.34 -3.07 -16.71
N SER A 70 -3.63 -2.15 -16.06
CA SER A 70 -3.56 -2.07 -14.60
C SER A 70 -3.13 -0.69 -14.12
N VAL A 71 -3.36 -0.39 -12.84
CA VAL A 71 -2.78 0.77 -12.17
C VAL A 71 -1.77 0.28 -11.15
N GLU A 72 -0.52 0.68 -11.29
CA GLU A 72 0.54 0.39 -10.33
C GLU A 72 0.67 1.55 -9.35
N LEU A 73 0.56 1.26 -8.07
CA LEU A 73 0.67 2.23 -7.00
C LEU A 73 1.86 1.88 -6.13
N THR A 74 2.92 2.67 -6.26
CA THR A 74 4.10 2.60 -5.37
C THR A 74 3.78 3.35 -4.09
N LEU A 75 3.78 2.61 -2.99
CA LEU A 75 3.51 3.12 -1.66
C LEU A 75 4.79 3.15 -0.84
N ARG A 76 5.01 4.28 -0.15
CA ARG A 76 6.13 4.44 0.79
C ARG A 76 5.59 4.52 2.21
N PRO A 77 5.96 3.60 3.11
CA PRO A 77 5.62 3.71 4.53
C PRO A 77 6.35 4.92 5.16
N ARG A 78 5.81 5.44 6.27
CA ARG A 78 6.38 6.59 7.00
C ARG A 78 7.77 6.31 7.57
N PHE A 79 8.07 5.04 7.80
CA PHE A 79 9.33 4.54 8.32
C PHE A 79 9.74 3.30 7.53
N PRO A 80 11.05 3.09 7.30
CA PRO A 80 11.54 1.87 6.69
C PRO A 80 11.19 0.68 7.60
N LEU A 81 10.65 -0.38 7.00
CA LEU A 81 10.30 -1.58 7.76
C LEU A 81 11.53 -2.49 7.81
N PHE A 82 12.02 -2.79 9.00
CA PHE A 82 13.04 -3.82 9.25
C PHE A 82 12.40 -5.14 9.65
N GLY A 83 13.16 -6.23 9.60
CA GLY A 83 12.63 -7.55 9.99
C GLY A 83 12.05 -7.51 11.41
N GLY A 84 10.85 -8.06 11.56
CA GLY A 84 10.06 -8.06 12.79
C GLY A 84 9.12 -6.86 12.95
N TRP A 85 9.25 -5.83 12.10
CA TRP A 85 8.38 -4.65 12.18
C TRP A 85 7.06 -4.91 11.46
N LYS A 86 5.97 -4.39 12.03
CA LYS A 86 4.62 -4.47 11.46
C LYS A 86 4.09 -3.08 11.17
N THR A 87 3.34 -2.95 10.09
CA THR A 87 2.59 -1.74 9.76
C THR A 87 1.20 -2.13 9.27
N ARG A 88 0.21 -1.31 9.62
CA ARG A 88 -1.15 -1.44 9.10
C ARG A 88 -1.41 -0.23 8.23
N TYR A 89 -1.97 -0.43 7.06
CA TYR A 89 -2.50 0.67 6.28
C TYR A 89 -3.85 0.31 5.67
N THR A 90 -4.53 1.34 5.20
CA THR A 90 -5.77 1.22 4.46
C THR A 90 -5.64 1.92 3.11
N ILE A 91 -5.87 1.17 2.05
CA ILE A 91 -5.98 1.68 0.69
C ILE A 91 -7.45 1.72 0.31
N GLY A 92 -7.85 2.77 -0.40
CA GLY A 92 -9.18 2.82 -1.00
C GLY A 92 -9.16 3.39 -2.40
N TYR A 93 -10.04 2.88 -3.23
CA TYR A 93 -10.14 3.26 -4.64
C TYR A 93 -11.58 3.08 -5.12
N ASN A 94 -11.96 3.87 -6.11
CA ASN A 94 -13.24 3.78 -6.77
C ASN A 94 -13.14 2.88 -7.99
N VAL A 95 -14.14 2.03 -8.17
CA VAL A 95 -14.33 1.25 -9.41
C VAL A 95 -15.76 1.39 -9.89
N PRO A 96 -15.99 1.40 -11.22
CA PRO A 96 -17.32 1.29 -11.77
C PRO A 96 -17.95 -0.06 -11.40
N SER A 97 -19.28 -0.07 -11.20
CA SER A 97 -20.02 -1.24 -10.70
C SER A 97 -19.98 -2.44 -11.65
N TYR A 98 -19.78 -2.24 -12.95
CA TYR A 98 -19.70 -3.31 -13.95
C TYR A 98 -18.39 -4.11 -13.87
N GLU A 99 -17.30 -3.51 -13.39
CA GLU A 99 -15.95 -4.09 -13.42
C GLU A 99 -15.68 -5.06 -12.25
N LYS A 100 -16.52 -5.02 -11.21
CA LYS A 100 -16.25 -5.69 -9.94
C LYS A 100 -16.13 -7.22 -10.05
N ARG A 101 -16.71 -7.80 -11.10
CA ARG A 101 -16.77 -9.26 -11.27
C ARG A 101 -15.40 -9.89 -11.53
N GLU A 102 -14.41 -9.09 -11.95
CA GLU A 102 -13.10 -9.58 -12.40
C GLU A 102 -11.92 -9.00 -11.61
N ILE A 103 -12.16 -8.27 -10.53
CA ILE A 103 -11.05 -7.62 -9.79
C ILE A 103 -10.15 -8.69 -9.16
N PRO A 104 -8.90 -8.87 -9.63
CA PRO A 104 -7.97 -9.77 -8.98
C PRO A 104 -7.61 -9.19 -7.61
N GLU A 105 -7.35 -10.07 -6.64
CA GLU A 105 -6.96 -9.65 -5.30
C GLU A 105 -5.76 -8.70 -5.37
N THR A 106 -5.86 -7.52 -4.74
CA THR A 106 -4.82 -6.48 -4.75
C THR A 106 -3.47 -7.10 -4.41
N ARG A 107 -2.54 -7.20 -5.37
CA ARG A 107 -1.23 -7.84 -5.13
C ARG A 107 -0.24 -6.79 -4.64
N VAL A 108 0.36 -7.04 -3.48
CA VAL A 108 1.49 -6.25 -2.97
C VAL A 108 2.78 -6.91 -3.45
N ILE A 109 3.54 -6.21 -4.28
CA ILE A 109 4.85 -6.60 -4.79
C ILE A 109 5.89 -5.79 -4.00
N GLY A 110 6.53 -6.43 -3.04
CA GLY A 110 7.71 -5.87 -2.39
C GLY A 110 8.96 -6.39 -3.08
N GLU A 111 9.75 -5.51 -3.68
CA GLU A 111 11.08 -5.89 -4.15
C GLU A 111 11.94 -6.28 -2.92
N GLY A 112 12.32 -7.55 -2.84
CA GLY A 112 13.55 -7.96 -2.14
C GLY A 112 13.46 -8.61 -0.77
N LEU A 113 12.38 -8.56 0.02
CA LEU A 113 12.47 -9.05 1.41
C LEU A 113 11.12 -9.43 2.05
N GLY A 114 10.80 -10.73 2.04
CA GLY A 114 9.84 -11.41 2.94
C GLY A 114 8.70 -10.56 3.50
N ILE A 115 7.78 -10.11 2.63
CA ILE A 115 6.55 -9.45 3.06
C ILE A 115 5.46 -10.50 3.18
N HIS A 116 5.05 -10.81 4.40
CA HIS A 116 3.85 -11.62 4.64
C HIS A 116 2.67 -10.71 4.92
N ARG A 117 1.69 -10.73 4.02
CA ARG A 117 0.38 -10.10 4.20
C ARG A 117 -0.45 -10.98 5.14
N LYS A 118 -0.78 -10.48 6.33
CA LYS A 118 -1.46 -11.29 7.36
C LYS A 118 -2.98 -11.27 7.27
N LYS A 119 -3.58 -10.25 6.65
CA LYS A 119 -5.01 -10.24 6.33
C LYS A 119 -5.32 -9.04 5.44
N CYS A 120 -6.24 -9.23 4.50
CA CYS A 120 -6.87 -8.16 3.76
C CYS A 120 -8.37 -8.29 3.94
N PHE A 121 -8.98 -7.25 4.50
CA PHE A 121 -10.43 -7.17 4.57
C PHE A 121 -10.89 -6.21 3.49
N LEU A 122 -11.38 -6.78 2.39
CA LEU A 122 -12.06 -6.05 1.33
C LEU A 122 -13.43 -5.61 1.83
N SER A 123 -13.49 -4.37 2.30
CA SER A 123 -14.75 -3.73 2.68
C SER A 123 -15.33 -2.98 1.47
N LEU A 124 -16.51 -3.42 1.07
CA LEU A 124 -17.26 -2.84 -0.03
C LEU A 124 -18.20 -1.79 0.54
N ILE A 125 -17.86 -0.51 0.35
CA ILE A 125 -18.62 0.59 0.93
C ILE A 125 -19.39 1.28 -0.20
N THR A 126 -20.71 1.10 -0.23
CA THR A 126 -21.59 1.78 -1.21
C THR A 126 -22.11 3.12 -0.72
N ARG A 127 -21.96 3.46 0.57
CA ARG A 127 -22.63 4.63 1.19
C ARG A 127 -21.71 5.71 1.78
N ASP A 128 -20.46 5.40 2.15
CA ASP A 128 -19.52 6.35 2.77
C ASP A 128 -18.26 6.63 1.92
N CYS A 129 -18.46 6.93 0.63
CA CYS A 129 -17.37 7.45 -0.20
C CYS A 129 -17.53 8.97 -0.31
N PRO A 130 -16.70 9.79 0.36
CA PRO A 130 -16.80 11.26 0.30
C PRO A 130 -16.49 11.82 -1.09
N PHE A 131 -16.02 10.98 -2.01
CA PHE A 131 -15.68 11.31 -3.40
C PHE A 131 -16.79 10.98 -4.42
N ALA A 132 -17.96 10.50 -3.97
CA ALA A 132 -19.13 10.43 -4.84
C ALA A 132 -19.50 11.87 -5.23
N ARG A 133 -19.01 12.32 -6.40
CA ARG A 133 -19.28 13.65 -6.95
C ARG A 133 -20.79 13.89 -6.86
N ARG A 134 -21.16 15.00 -6.21
CA ARG A 134 -22.37 15.74 -6.55
C ARG A 134 -22.20 16.19 -8.00
N SER A 135 -22.71 15.41 -8.94
CA SER A 135 -23.08 15.91 -10.27
C SER A 135 -24.50 16.46 -10.15
N GLY A 136 -24.60 17.78 -10.03
CA GLY A 136 -25.81 18.56 -10.23
C GLY A 136 -25.46 19.69 -11.18
#